data_AF-A0A970E9Z0-F1
#
_entry.id   AF-A0A970E9Z0-F1
#
_cell.length_a   1.000
_cell.length_b   1.000
_cell.length_c   1.000
_cell.angle_alpha   90.00
_cell.angle_beta   90.00
_cell.angle_gamma   90.00
#
_symmetry.space_group_name_H-M   'P 1'
#
loop_
_entity.id
_entity.type
_entity.pdbx_description
1 polymer ?
#
loop_
_entity_poly.entity_id
_entity_poly.type
_entity_poly.pdbx_seq_one_letter_code
_entity_poly.pdbx_strand_id
1 'polypeptide(L)'
;MHDFLQSLRKRVLLYDGSKGVMLQGRGLRGDEAAESWNLLKPEEVKDVYRQYKEAGSDVLQTNTFPGNSVTLGNHGLGDKVADINAAGVKLAREVAGRDVFVAASVGPTGLFLEPAGELSFELAYGIFREQVKALAEAGADLINFETFSDLNELRAAILAAKENTELPVIASLTFHKGSKTLSGNPAEVCAIVCQALGADVVGANCSGGPESLLEPIKKMSAVASVPLAVKPNAGLPEIKNGKAVYNQTPEMFSSYAQDFIACGVRLIGGCCGTTPEHIRALKKELAGIEAPEAAIRNIPAIASAYSYFVCGADDRCKQLPLWLKKPADALTAGDFDEIITAALEREAEGADYLLLDFGDLCDFRVSEFASSFGFSVKVPVVVKTGSPDVLAKFLRYYPGRAGVVPTGQTAGSRAICMHYGALFLPER
;
A
#
# COMPACT_ATOMS: atom_id res chain seq x y z
N MET A 1 -14.01 -17.88 -14.67
CA MET A 1 -13.87 -16.91 -13.57
C MET A 1 -13.52 -15.59 -14.22
N HIS A 2 -14.22 -14.50 -13.91
CA HIS A 2 -13.93 -13.21 -14.54
C HIS A 2 -12.54 -12.75 -14.08
N ASP A 3 -11.76 -12.16 -14.97
CA ASP A 3 -10.47 -11.56 -14.62
C ASP A 3 -10.73 -10.20 -13.95
N PHE A 4 -10.25 -10.04 -12.72
CA PHE A 4 -10.42 -8.82 -11.92
C PHE A 4 -9.80 -7.59 -12.61
N LEU A 5 -8.55 -7.70 -13.07
CA LEU A 5 -7.82 -6.61 -13.70
C LEU A 5 -8.43 -6.24 -15.06
N GLN A 6 -8.88 -7.24 -15.82
CA GLN A 6 -9.62 -6.98 -17.05
C GLN A 6 -10.95 -6.25 -16.78
N SER A 7 -11.62 -6.58 -15.67
CA SER A 7 -12.89 -5.95 -15.28
C SER A 7 -12.71 -4.48 -14.91
N LEU A 8 -11.65 -4.14 -14.17
CA LEU A 8 -11.28 -2.75 -13.83
C LEU A 8 -10.97 -1.87 -15.04
N ARG A 9 -10.48 -2.46 -16.13
CA ARG A 9 -10.25 -1.73 -17.39
C ARG A 9 -11.54 -1.38 -18.12
N LYS A 10 -12.59 -2.21 -17.96
CA LYS A 10 -13.84 -2.08 -18.71
C LYS A 10 -14.91 -1.26 -17.98
N ARG A 11 -14.90 -1.27 -16.64
CA ARG A 11 -15.91 -0.59 -15.83
C ARG A 11 -15.36 -0.26 -14.45
N VAL A 12 -16.09 0.59 -13.73
CA VAL A 12 -15.88 0.81 -12.30
C VAL A 12 -16.47 -0.40 -11.55
N LEU A 13 -15.67 -0.97 -10.65
CA LEU A 13 -16.09 -2.01 -9.72
C LEU A 13 -16.47 -1.40 -8.37
N LEU A 14 -17.48 -1.99 -7.74
CA LEU A 14 -17.97 -1.57 -6.43
C LEU A 14 -17.45 -2.50 -5.33
N TYR A 15 -16.64 -1.95 -4.43
CA TYR A 15 -16.35 -2.55 -3.14
C TYR A 15 -17.58 -2.55 -2.24
N ASP A 16 -17.48 -3.29 -1.15
CA ASP A 16 -18.39 -3.22 -0.03
C ASP A 16 -18.00 -2.12 1.00
N GLY A 17 -18.73 -2.10 2.12
CA GLY A 17 -18.54 -1.16 3.24
C GLY A 17 -17.96 -1.81 4.51
N SER A 18 -18.08 -1.11 5.64
CA SER A 18 -17.46 -1.49 6.92
C SER A 18 -17.96 -2.81 7.52
N LYS A 19 -17.03 -3.72 7.83
CA LYS A 19 -17.33 -4.95 8.58
C LYS A 19 -17.47 -4.66 10.07
N GLY A 20 -16.56 -3.87 10.60
CA GLY A 20 -16.57 -3.46 12.01
C GLY A 20 -17.91 -2.85 12.42
N VAL A 21 -18.44 -1.88 11.67
CA VAL A 21 -19.74 -1.24 11.99
C VAL A 21 -20.88 -2.26 12.00
N MET A 22 -20.92 -3.13 10.98
CA MET A 22 -21.97 -4.13 10.85
C MET A 22 -21.91 -5.19 11.96
N LEU A 23 -20.71 -5.63 12.35
CA LEU A 23 -20.51 -6.59 13.43
C LEU A 23 -20.74 -5.97 14.82
N GLN A 24 -20.34 -4.72 15.04
CA GLN A 24 -20.65 -3.97 16.26
C GLN A 24 -22.17 -3.83 16.47
N GLY A 25 -22.92 -3.61 15.38
CA GLY A 25 -24.39 -3.62 15.41
C GLY A 25 -25.00 -4.96 15.84
N ARG A 26 -24.23 -6.06 15.77
CA ARG A 26 -24.60 -7.42 16.20
C ARG A 26 -23.99 -7.79 17.56
N GLY A 27 -23.41 -6.83 18.26
CA GLY A 27 -22.87 -7.01 19.60
C GLY A 27 -21.38 -7.39 19.66
N LEU A 28 -20.60 -7.22 18.59
CA LEU A 28 -19.14 -7.27 18.68
C LEU A 28 -18.64 -6.18 19.63
N ARG A 29 -17.90 -6.59 20.66
CA ARG A 29 -17.34 -5.67 21.64
C ARG A 29 -15.94 -5.20 21.22
N GLY A 30 -15.52 -4.05 21.74
CA GLY A 30 -14.21 -3.47 21.39
C GLY A 30 -12.99 -4.23 21.94
N ASP A 31 -13.18 -5.17 22.86
CA ASP A 31 -12.15 -6.05 23.41
C ASP A 31 -12.03 -7.40 22.68
N GLU A 32 -12.93 -7.68 21.72
CA GLU A 32 -12.89 -8.88 20.88
C GLU A 32 -12.14 -8.60 19.56
N ALA A 33 -11.38 -9.60 19.09
CA ALA A 33 -10.89 -9.61 17.71
C ALA A 33 -12.07 -9.92 16.77
N ALA A 34 -12.42 -9.01 15.87
CA ALA A 34 -13.51 -9.19 14.91
C ALA A 34 -13.30 -10.44 14.04
N GLU A 35 -12.06 -10.76 13.72
CA GLU A 35 -11.65 -11.88 12.88
C GLU A 35 -11.96 -13.22 13.54
N SER A 36 -11.94 -13.29 14.88
CA SER A 36 -12.30 -14.51 15.62
C SER A 36 -13.72 -14.98 15.35
N TRP A 37 -14.63 -14.07 14.96
CA TRP A 37 -16.00 -14.40 14.60
C TRP A 37 -16.09 -15.22 13.31
N ASN A 38 -15.03 -15.27 12.49
CA ASN A 38 -14.96 -16.20 11.35
C ASN A 38 -15.09 -17.66 11.81
N LEU A 39 -14.63 -17.97 13.02
CA LEU A 39 -14.74 -19.31 13.61
C LEU A 39 -15.92 -19.40 14.59
N LEU A 40 -16.11 -18.38 15.42
CA LEU A 40 -17.06 -18.42 16.53
C LEU A 40 -18.50 -18.07 16.14
N LYS A 41 -18.68 -17.20 15.13
CA LYS A 41 -19.99 -16.70 14.69
C LYS A 41 -20.07 -16.59 13.15
N PRO A 42 -19.80 -17.68 12.41
CA PRO A 42 -19.68 -17.64 10.95
C PRO A 42 -20.95 -17.17 10.24
N GLU A 43 -22.14 -17.47 10.77
CA GLU A 43 -23.40 -17.02 10.15
C GLU A 43 -23.60 -15.50 10.25
N GLU A 44 -23.16 -14.87 11.34
CA GLU A 44 -23.21 -13.40 11.47
C GLU A 44 -22.30 -12.73 10.44
N VAL A 45 -21.09 -13.28 10.25
CA VAL A 45 -20.14 -12.80 9.25
C VAL A 45 -20.69 -13.00 7.84
N LYS A 46 -21.26 -14.18 7.53
CA LYS A 46 -21.89 -14.44 6.22
C LYS A 46 -23.09 -13.53 5.98
N ASP A 47 -23.88 -13.22 6.99
CA ASP A 47 -24.99 -12.29 6.84
C ASP A 47 -24.51 -10.88 6.45
N VAL A 48 -23.41 -10.39 7.05
CA VAL A 48 -22.78 -9.13 6.62
C VAL A 48 -22.38 -9.18 5.14
N TYR A 49 -21.76 -10.28 4.68
CA TYR A 49 -21.43 -10.44 3.26
C TYR A 49 -22.65 -10.47 2.35
N ARG A 50 -23.73 -11.16 2.76
CA ARG A 50 -24.98 -11.24 1.98
C ARG A 50 -25.57 -9.85 1.79
N GLN A 51 -25.62 -9.05 2.85
CA GLN A 51 -26.16 -7.69 2.78
C GLN A 51 -25.37 -6.78 1.82
N TYR A 52 -24.04 -6.88 1.80
CA TYR A 52 -23.23 -6.11 0.84
C TYR A 52 -23.34 -6.64 -0.59
N LYS A 53 -23.41 -7.96 -0.77
CA LYS A 53 -23.67 -8.58 -2.08
C LYS A 53 -25.02 -8.11 -2.64
N GLU A 54 -26.07 -8.11 -1.82
CA GLU A 54 -27.42 -7.65 -2.17
C GLU A 54 -27.48 -6.14 -2.42
N ALA A 55 -26.67 -5.34 -1.70
CA ALA A 55 -26.47 -3.93 -2.00
C ALA A 55 -25.79 -3.70 -3.36
N GLY A 56 -25.12 -4.73 -3.88
CA GLY A 56 -24.63 -4.79 -5.23
C GLY A 56 -23.11 -4.65 -5.37
N SER A 57 -22.36 -4.95 -4.32
CA SER A 57 -20.90 -5.02 -4.39
C SER A 57 -20.43 -6.07 -5.40
N ASP A 58 -19.46 -5.68 -6.23
CA ASP A 58 -18.72 -6.56 -7.13
C ASP A 58 -17.55 -7.24 -6.44
N VAL A 59 -17.07 -6.65 -5.34
CA VAL A 59 -15.93 -7.15 -4.55
C VAL A 59 -16.31 -7.14 -3.07
N LEU A 60 -16.24 -8.31 -2.43
CA LEU A 60 -16.40 -8.48 -0.99
C LEU A 60 -15.05 -8.58 -0.31
N GLN A 61 -14.83 -7.77 0.72
CA GLN A 61 -13.66 -7.84 1.58
C GLN A 61 -13.87 -8.86 2.69
N THR A 62 -12.88 -9.72 2.90
CA THR A 62 -12.88 -10.69 3.99
C THR A 62 -12.77 -10.00 5.35
N ASN A 63 -13.27 -10.67 6.40
CA ASN A 63 -13.20 -10.20 7.78
C ASN A 63 -11.85 -10.64 8.37
N THR A 64 -10.77 -10.09 7.83
CA THR A 64 -9.39 -10.51 8.11
C THR A 64 -8.44 -9.32 8.25
N PHE A 65 -8.96 -8.11 8.45
CA PHE A 65 -8.21 -6.85 8.36
C PHE A 65 -6.94 -6.89 9.24
N PRO A 66 -6.98 -6.88 10.58
CA PRO A 66 -5.81 -7.19 11.39
C PRO A 66 -5.69 -8.69 11.71
N GLY A 67 -5.84 -9.57 10.71
CA GLY A 67 -5.69 -11.02 10.88
C GLY A 67 -4.24 -11.50 11.02
N ASN A 68 -3.30 -10.66 11.44
CA ASN A 68 -1.89 -10.98 11.52
C ASN A 68 -1.48 -11.47 12.93
N SER A 69 -0.30 -12.10 13.06
CA SER A 69 0.17 -12.70 14.32
C SER A 69 0.34 -11.70 15.46
N VAL A 70 0.69 -10.45 15.18
CA VAL A 70 0.83 -9.39 16.20
C VAL A 70 -0.55 -9.04 16.76
N THR A 71 -1.49 -8.66 15.90
CA THR A 71 -2.79 -8.18 16.38
C THR A 71 -3.62 -9.32 16.98
N LEU A 72 -3.64 -10.50 16.37
CA LEU A 72 -4.29 -11.67 16.95
C LEU A 72 -3.61 -12.13 18.26
N GLY A 73 -2.29 -11.96 18.37
CA GLY A 73 -1.52 -12.23 19.58
C GLY A 73 -2.01 -11.42 20.79
N ASN A 74 -2.40 -10.15 20.59
CA ASN A 74 -2.97 -9.31 21.66
C ASN A 74 -4.28 -9.86 22.24
N HIS A 75 -4.95 -10.78 21.53
CA HIS A 75 -6.17 -11.46 21.96
C HIS A 75 -5.93 -12.95 22.29
N GLY A 76 -4.67 -13.41 22.36
CA GLY A 76 -4.33 -14.81 22.62
C GLY A 76 -4.65 -15.75 21.46
N LEU A 77 -4.71 -15.23 20.22
CA LEU A 77 -5.07 -15.95 19.00
C LEU A 77 -3.91 -15.98 17.97
N GLY A 78 -2.69 -15.64 18.37
CA GLY A 78 -1.54 -15.55 17.48
C GLY A 78 -1.15 -16.88 16.81
N ASP A 79 -1.49 -18.02 17.42
CA ASP A 79 -1.31 -19.36 16.86
C ASP A 79 -2.41 -19.77 15.86
N LYS A 80 -3.46 -18.93 15.70
CA LYS A 80 -4.63 -19.19 14.86
C LYS A 80 -4.69 -18.34 13.60
N VAL A 81 -3.60 -17.68 13.22
CA VAL A 81 -3.52 -16.83 12.02
C VAL A 81 -4.04 -17.58 10.79
N ALA A 82 -3.50 -18.77 10.50
CA ALA A 82 -3.90 -19.52 9.32
C ALA A 82 -5.39 -19.90 9.34
N ASP A 83 -5.89 -20.44 10.46
CA ASP A 83 -7.28 -20.89 10.61
C ASP A 83 -8.28 -19.75 10.48
N ILE A 84 -8.03 -18.62 11.16
CA ILE A 84 -8.91 -17.45 11.18
C ILE A 84 -8.98 -16.79 9.80
N ASN A 85 -7.84 -16.62 9.13
CA ASN A 85 -7.79 -16.02 7.79
C ASN A 85 -8.46 -16.94 6.76
N ALA A 86 -8.16 -18.24 6.79
CA ALA A 86 -8.76 -19.20 5.88
C ALA A 86 -10.27 -19.29 6.06
N ALA A 87 -10.77 -19.24 7.30
CA ALA A 87 -12.21 -19.18 7.57
C ALA A 87 -12.84 -17.91 6.98
N GLY A 88 -12.23 -16.74 7.16
CA GLY A 88 -12.72 -15.48 6.60
C GLY A 88 -12.88 -15.52 5.09
N VAL A 89 -11.88 -16.06 4.37
CA VAL A 89 -11.94 -16.24 2.91
C VAL A 89 -13.04 -17.22 2.51
N LYS A 90 -13.16 -18.37 3.19
CA LYS A 90 -14.16 -19.39 2.88
C LYS A 90 -15.59 -18.88 3.05
N LEU A 91 -15.86 -18.14 4.13
CA LEU A 91 -17.18 -17.54 4.38
C LEU A 91 -17.53 -16.49 3.31
N ALA A 92 -16.57 -15.64 2.95
CA ALA A 92 -16.76 -14.67 1.87
C ALA A 92 -17.01 -15.37 0.52
N ARG A 93 -16.25 -16.42 0.22
CA ARG A 93 -16.40 -17.22 -1.01
C ARG A 93 -17.76 -17.92 -1.09
N GLU A 94 -18.23 -18.50 0.01
CA GLU A 94 -19.54 -19.17 0.07
C GLU A 94 -20.66 -18.21 -0.34
N VAL A 95 -20.61 -16.97 0.16
CA VAL A 95 -21.61 -15.94 -0.15
C VAL A 95 -21.39 -15.33 -1.54
N ALA A 96 -20.14 -15.04 -1.91
CA ALA A 96 -19.79 -14.44 -3.19
C ALA A 96 -20.20 -15.35 -4.36
N GLY A 97 -20.00 -16.66 -4.23
CA GLY A 97 -20.15 -17.61 -5.33
C GLY A 97 -19.12 -17.34 -6.42
N ARG A 98 -19.57 -17.32 -7.67
CA ARG A 98 -18.71 -17.05 -8.86
C ARG A 98 -18.90 -15.65 -9.46
N ASP A 99 -19.86 -14.89 -8.94
CA ASP A 99 -20.30 -13.62 -9.55
C ASP A 99 -19.59 -12.40 -8.93
N VAL A 100 -19.00 -12.58 -7.75
CA VAL A 100 -18.41 -11.52 -6.93
C VAL A 100 -16.99 -11.94 -6.55
N PHE A 101 -16.06 -10.98 -6.60
CA PHE A 101 -14.68 -11.19 -6.21
C PHE A 101 -14.53 -11.20 -4.69
N VAL A 102 -13.63 -12.04 -4.17
CA VAL A 102 -13.25 -12.08 -2.76
C VAL A 102 -11.89 -11.42 -2.59
N ALA A 103 -11.87 -10.24 -1.99
CA ALA A 103 -10.66 -9.52 -1.65
C ALA A 103 -10.23 -9.85 -0.22
N ALA A 104 -9.04 -10.43 -0.09
CA ALA A 104 -8.42 -10.65 1.20
C ALA A 104 -8.01 -9.32 1.83
N SER A 105 -8.73 -8.86 2.84
CA SER A 105 -8.43 -7.62 3.56
C SER A 105 -7.24 -7.86 4.51
N VAL A 106 -6.21 -7.03 4.37
CA VAL A 106 -5.00 -7.04 5.21
C VAL A 106 -4.68 -5.61 5.64
N GLY A 107 -4.61 -5.39 6.95
CA GLY A 107 -4.26 -4.13 7.57
C GLY A 107 -2.83 -4.09 8.09
N PRO A 108 -2.37 -2.92 8.56
CA PRO A 108 -1.05 -2.79 9.17
C PRO A 108 -0.95 -3.60 10.47
N THR A 109 0.28 -3.83 10.93
CA THR A 109 0.58 -4.56 12.16
C THR A 109 0.13 -3.81 13.43
N GLY A 110 0.07 -2.48 13.34
CA GLY A 110 -0.15 -1.58 14.47
C GLY A 110 1.13 -1.21 15.24
N LEU A 111 2.28 -1.75 14.84
CA LEU A 111 3.60 -1.41 15.39
C LEU A 111 4.24 -0.28 14.58
N PHE A 112 5.11 0.49 15.23
CA PHE A 112 5.93 1.48 14.53
C PHE A 112 7.20 0.83 13.99
N LEU A 113 7.55 1.17 12.74
CA LEU A 113 8.80 0.73 12.12
C LEU A 113 10.03 1.32 12.81
N GLU A 114 11.12 0.57 12.81
CA GLU A 114 12.44 1.07 13.15
C GLU A 114 12.81 2.29 12.27
N PRO A 115 13.51 3.30 12.83
CA PRO A 115 14.00 3.38 14.21
C PRO A 115 12.98 3.93 15.22
N ALA A 116 11.75 4.27 14.80
CA ALA A 116 10.73 4.87 15.67
C ALA A 116 10.03 3.86 16.59
N GLY A 117 10.07 2.58 16.24
CA GLY A 117 9.56 1.47 17.06
C GLY A 117 10.37 0.20 16.88
N GLU A 118 9.75 -0.94 17.19
CA GLU A 118 10.39 -2.26 17.24
C GLU A 118 10.17 -3.12 15.98
N LEU A 119 9.35 -2.63 15.04
CA LEU A 119 9.07 -3.38 13.82
C LEU A 119 10.21 -3.19 12.83
N SER A 120 11.05 -4.21 12.66
CA SER A 120 12.01 -4.23 11.56
C SER A 120 11.32 -4.57 10.24
N PHE A 121 11.95 -4.23 9.11
CA PHE A 121 11.43 -4.56 7.78
C PHE A 121 11.23 -6.07 7.59
N GLU A 122 12.17 -6.89 8.07
CA GLU A 122 12.07 -8.35 7.96
C GLU A 122 11.02 -8.94 8.88
N LEU A 123 10.82 -8.36 10.07
CA LEU A 123 9.72 -8.76 10.96
C LEU A 123 8.37 -8.44 10.30
N ALA A 124 8.19 -7.23 9.75
CA ALA A 124 6.99 -6.87 9.00
C ALA A 124 6.75 -7.82 7.81
N TYR A 125 7.78 -8.08 7.00
CA TYR A 125 7.72 -9.02 5.89
C TYR A 125 7.26 -10.41 6.35
N GLY A 126 7.84 -10.94 7.44
CA GLY A 126 7.49 -12.25 7.99
C GLY A 126 6.04 -12.35 8.43
N ILE A 127 5.54 -11.33 9.13
CA ILE A 127 4.16 -11.21 9.59
C ILE A 127 3.18 -11.21 8.41
N PHE A 128 3.42 -10.35 7.41
CA PHE A 128 2.54 -10.29 6.24
C PHE A 128 2.65 -11.56 5.39
N ARG A 129 3.83 -12.15 5.25
CA ARG A 129 4.03 -13.40 4.52
C ARG A 129 3.19 -14.53 5.09
N GLU A 130 3.16 -14.67 6.42
CA GLU A 130 2.32 -15.67 7.09
C GLU A 130 0.84 -15.49 6.72
N GLN A 131 0.34 -14.26 6.82
CA GLN A 131 -1.06 -13.96 6.57
C GLN A 131 -1.46 -14.13 5.10
N VAL A 132 -0.71 -13.53 4.15
CA VAL A 132 -1.05 -13.55 2.72
C VAL A 132 -1.03 -14.96 2.14
N LYS A 133 -0.13 -15.84 2.62
CA LYS A 133 -0.12 -17.24 2.23
C LYS A 133 -1.40 -17.96 2.65
N ALA A 134 -1.80 -17.81 3.92
CA ALA A 134 -3.04 -18.42 4.41
C ALA A 134 -4.28 -17.92 3.64
N LEU A 135 -4.32 -16.63 3.31
CA LEU A 135 -5.39 -16.02 2.53
C LEU A 135 -5.44 -16.54 1.09
N ALA A 136 -4.28 -16.64 0.43
CA ALA A 136 -4.18 -17.12 -0.95
C ALA A 136 -4.51 -18.62 -1.05
N GLU A 137 -3.96 -19.45 -0.16
CA GLU A 137 -4.24 -20.89 -0.11
C GLU A 137 -5.72 -21.19 0.16
N ALA A 138 -6.43 -20.30 0.86
CA ALA A 138 -7.86 -20.40 1.09
C ALA A 138 -8.75 -20.00 -0.11
N GLY A 139 -8.17 -19.46 -1.18
CA GLY A 139 -8.87 -19.17 -2.44
C GLY A 139 -9.41 -17.74 -2.58
N ALA A 140 -8.72 -16.75 -2.01
CA ALA A 140 -8.97 -15.34 -2.30
C ALA A 140 -8.68 -15.01 -3.79
N ASP A 141 -9.41 -14.04 -4.35
CA ASP A 141 -9.20 -13.61 -5.74
C ASP A 141 -8.10 -12.54 -5.86
N LEU A 142 -7.88 -11.77 -4.79
CA LEU A 142 -6.89 -10.70 -4.73
C LEU A 142 -6.53 -10.37 -3.27
N ILE A 143 -5.37 -9.72 -3.08
CA ILE A 143 -4.94 -9.18 -1.79
C ILE A 143 -5.22 -7.67 -1.75
N ASN A 144 -5.89 -7.20 -0.71
CA ASN A 144 -6.18 -5.79 -0.48
C ASN A 144 -5.49 -5.32 0.80
N PHE A 145 -4.32 -4.71 0.65
CA PHE A 145 -3.67 -3.96 1.72
C PHE A 145 -4.39 -2.64 1.90
N GLU A 146 -4.91 -2.38 3.09
CA GLU A 146 -5.67 -1.17 3.37
C GLU A 146 -5.26 -0.49 4.69
N THR A 147 -5.46 0.82 4.76
CA THR A 147 -5.23 1.64 5.97
C THR A 147 -3.78 1.68 6.44
N PHE A 148 -2.80 1.46 5.55
CA PHE A 148 -1.39 1.64 5.91
C PHE A 148 -1.08 3.11 6.14
N SER A 149 -0.38 3.39 7.24
CA SER A 149 0.03 4.75 7.65
C SER A 149 1.52 5.01 7.42
N ASP A 150 2.27 3.97 7.07
CA ASP A 150 3.69 4.00 6.76
C ASP A 150 3.94 3.31 5.41
N LEU A 151 4.59 4.02 4.48
CA LEU A 151 4.90 3.48 3.17
C LEU A 151 5.84 2.27 3.25
N ASN A 152 6.83 2.28 4.13
CA ASN A 152 7.83 1.22 4.20
C ASN A 152 7.26 -0.07 4.80
N GLU A 153 6.27 0.04 5.70
CA GLU A 153 5.54 -1.14 6.20
C GLU A 153 4.72 -1.76 5.05
N LEU A 154 4.07 -0.91 4.25
CA LEU A 154 3.34 -1.36 3.06
C LEU A 154 4.28 -1.96 2.00
N ARG A 155 5.51 -1.45 1.84
CA ARG A 155 6.52 -2.07 0.96
C ARG A 155 6.82 -3.51 1.39
N ALA A 156 7.01 -3.74 2.69
CA ALA A 156 7.23 -5.09 3.22
C ALA A 156 6.03 -6.01 2.93
N ALA A 157 4.81 -5.50 3.10
CA ALA A 157 3.58 -6.23 2.81
C ALA A 157 3.44 -6.58 1.32
N ILE A 158 3.69 -5.62 0.41
CA ILE A 158 3.65 -5.85 -1.04
C ILE A 158 4.67 -6.92 -1.44
N LEU A 159 5.92 -6.80 -0.99
CA LEU A 159 6.94 -7.82 -1.28
C LEU A 159 6.52 -9.20 -0.75
N ALA A 160 5.96 -9.27 0.46
CA ALA A 160 5.46 -10.52 1.01
C ALA A 160 4.38 -11.16 0.12
N ALA A 161 3.45 -10.38 -0.42
CA ALA A 161 2.43 -10.89 -1.35
C ALA A 161 3.03 -11.28 -2.71
N LYS A 162 3.84 -10.43 -3.34
CA LYS A 162 4.39 -10.68 -4.69
C LYS A 162 5.40 -11.82 -4.72
N GLU A 163 6.09 -12.09 -3.62
CA GLU A 163 7.07 -13.19 -3.52
C GLU A 163 6.44 -14.54 -3.14
N ASN A 164 5.19 -14.56 -2.66
CA ASN A 164 4.56 -15.78 -2.13
C ASN A 164 3.19 -16.09 -2.75
N THR A 165 2.68 -15.24 -3.64
CA THR A 165 1.37 -15.40 -4.30
C THR A 165 1.39 -14.79 -5.71
N GLU A 166 0.54 -15.31 -6.60
CA GLU A 166 0.29 -14.74 -7.93
C GLU A 166 -0.97 -13.86 -7.97
N LEU A 167 -1.55 -13.55 -6.80
CA LEU A 167 -2.79 -12.80 -6.72
C LEU A 167 -2.55 -11.33 -7.06
N PRO A 168 -3.52 -10.66 -7.73
CA PRO A 168 -3.51 -9.22 -7.87
C PRO A 168 -3.40 -8.53 -6.51
N VAL A 169 -2.61 -7.46 -6.45
CA VAL A 169 -2.36 -6.70 -5.21
C VAL A 169 -2.95 -5.31 -5.33
N ILE A 170 -3.73 -4.92 -4.33
CA ILE A 170 -4.21 -3.56 -4.12
C ILE A 170 -3.46 -2.98 -2.93
N ALA A 171 -2.84 -1.82 -3.13
CA ALA A 171 -2.07 -1.12 -2.11
C ALA A 171 -2.73 0.21 -1.76
N SER A 172 -3.39 0.28 -0.60
CA SER A 172 -4.08 1.48 -0.13
C SER A 172 -3.50 2.02 1.16
N LEU A 173 -3.35 3.34 1.22
CA LEU A 173 -2.89 4.07 2.40
C LEU A 173 -3.99 4.97 2.95
N THR A 174 -3.81 5.44 4.19
CA THR A 174 -4.64 6.50 4.79
C THR A 174 -3.88 7.81 4.83
N PHE A 175 -4.56 8.92 4.54
CA PHE A 175 -3.95 10.23 4.42
C PHE A 175 -4.59 11.25 5.37
N HIS A 176 -3.80 12.23 5.79
CA HIS A 176 -4.24 13.35 6.60
C HIS A 176 -4.09 14.67 5.83
N LYS A 177 -4.08 15.80 6.55
CA LYS A 177 -3.83 17.13 5.99
C LYS A 177 -2.59 17.13 5.10
N GLY A 178 -2.70 17.79 3.95
CA GLY A 178 -1.61 17.91 2.98
C GLY A 178 -1.39 16.68 2.09
N SER A 179 -2.29 15.69 2.15
CA SER A 179 -2.19 14.43 1.39
C SER A 179 -0.93 13.63 1.73
N LYS A 180 -0.66 13.55 3.03
CA LYS A 180 0.46 12.77 3.59
C LYS A 180 -0.05 11.73 4.57
N THR A 181 0.63 10.58 4.61
CA THR A 181 0.40 9.55 5.63
C THR A 181 0.83 10.05 7.01
N LEU A 182 0.59 9.27 8.06
CA LEU A 182 1.08 9.58 9.41
C LEU A 182 2.62 9.69 9.45
N SER A 183 3.31 8.80 8.73
CA SER A 183 4.78 8.83 8.58
C SER A 183 5.29 9.92 7.62
N GLY A 184 4.39 10.78 7.11
CA GLY A 184 4.76 11.93 6.28
C GLY A 184 4.98 11.64 4.80
N ASN A 185 4.60 10.45 4.32
CA ASN A 185 4.77 10.06 2.91
C ASN A 185 3.72 10.76 2.03
N PRO A 186 4.11 11.52 0.99
CA PRO A 186 3.16 12.12 0.07
C PRO A 186 2.40 11.09 -0.78
N ALA A 187 1.16 11.40 -1.13
CA ALA A 187 0.30 10.53 -1.94
C ALA A 187 0.94 10.13 -3.29
N GLU A 188 1.61 11.08 -3.97
CA GLU A 188 2.33 10.84 -5.23
C GLU A 188 3.45 9.81 -5.04
N VAL A 189 4.25 9.97 -3.98
CA VAL A 189 5.35 9.06 -3.64
C VAL A 189 4.81 7.66 -3.36
N CYS A 190 3.72 7.56 -2.60
CA CYS A 190 3.11 6.28 -2.29
C CYS A 190 2.65 5.55 -3.55
N ALA A 191 1.98 6.25 -4.49
CA ALA A 191 1.56 5.69 -5.77
C ALA A 191 2.77 5.21 -6.60
N ILE A 192 3.80 6.04 -6.74
CA ILE A 192 5.03 5.71 -7.50
C ILE A 192 5.70 4.45 -6.95
N VAL A 193 5.87 4.37 -5.63
CA VAL A 193 6.58 3.26 -4.99
C VAL A 193 5.76 1.98 -5.04
N CYS A 194 4.47 2.03 -4.67
CA CYS A 194 3.62 0.84 -4.62
C CYS A 194 3.43 0.22 -6.01
N GLN A 195 3.14 1.02 -7.04
CA GLN A 195 2.97 0.49 -8.40
C GLN A 195 4.28 -0.08 -8.96
N ALA A 196 5.43 0.51 -8.59
CA ALA A 196 6.72 0.03 -9.04
C ALA A 196 7.08 -1.33 -8.40
N LEU A 197 6.65 -1.58 -7.17
CA LEU A 197 6.76 -2.88 -6.50
C LEU A 197 5.76 -3.93 -7.03
N GLY A 198 4.95 -3.58 -8.04
CA GLY A 198 4.03 -4.51 -8.68
C GLY A 198 2.64 -4.58 -8.06
N ALA A 199 2.22 -3.55 -7.31
CA ALA A 199 0.80 -3.36 -7.00
C ALA A 199 0.01 -3.08 -8.30
N ASP A 200 -1.07 -3.83 -8.49
CA ASP A 200 -1.91 -3.76 -9.69
C ASP A 200 -2.96 -2.63 -9.61
N VAL A 201 -3.24 -2.14 -8.39
CA VAL A 201 -4.10 -1.00 -8.08
C VAL A 201 -3.49 -0.27 -6.89
N VAL A 202 -3.47 1.06 -6.93
CA VAL A 202 -3.07 1.88 -5.77
C VAL A 202 -4.21 2.77 -5.34
N GLY A 203 -4.30 3.11 -4.06
CA GLY A 203 -5.46 3.88 -3.60
C GLY A 203 -5.35 4.48 -2.22
N ALA A 204 -6.51 4.97 -1.77
CA ALA A 204 -6.67 5.54 -0.44
C ALA A 204 -7.94 5.02 0.23
N ASN A 205 -7.89 4.79 1.53
CA ASN A 205 -9.06 4.43 2.30
C ASN A 205 -9.02 5.02 3.71
N CYS A 206 -10.17 4.95 4.39
CA CYS A 206 -10.38 5.52 5.72
C CYS A 206 -10.27 7.06 5.70
N SER A 207 -9.55 7.66 6.65
CA SER A 207 -9.40 9.11 6.83
C SER A 207 -10.72 9.80 7.23
N GLY A 208 -11.19 10.78 6.48
CA GLY A 208 -12.49 11.43 6.68
C GLY A 208 -13.52 10.98 5.66
N GLY A 209 -14.42 11.88 5.28
CA GLY A 209 -15.37 11.66 4.19
C GLY A 209 -14.70 11.61 2.81
N PRO A 210 -15.47 11.31 1.75
CA PRO A 210 -15.05 11.42 0.35
C PRO A 210 -14.26 12.69 0.03
N GLU A 211 -14.68 13.84 0.55
CA GLU A 211 -14.02 15.13 0.34
C GLU A 211 -12.56 15.14 0.81
N SER A 212 -12.25 14.38 1.87
CA SER A 212 -10.90 14.30 2.42
C SER A 212 -9.93 13.51 1.55
N LEU A 213 -10.45 12.59 0.72
CA LEU A 213 -9.65 11.72 -0.15
C LEU A 213 -9.56 12.24 -1.60
N LEU A 214 -10.35 13.24 -2.00
CA LEU A 214 -10.28 13.81 -3.35
C LEU A 214 -8.87 14.32 -3.70
N GLU A 215 -8.29 15.17 -2.86
CA GLU A 215 -6.98 15.77 -3.14
C GLU A 215 -5.85 14.72 -3.12
N PRO A 216 -5.75 13.80 -2.14
CA PRO A 216 -4.84 12.65 -2.23
C PRO A 216 -5.00 11.83 -3.51
N ILE A 217 -6.23 11.47 -3.89
CA ILE A 217 -6.48 10.67 -5.11
C ILE A 217 -6.09 11.44 -6.37
N LYS A 218 -6.38 12.74 -6.45
CA LYS A 218 -5.97 13.59 -7.57
C LYS A 218 -4.45 13.64 -7.72
N LYS A 219 -3.72 13.71 -6.61
CA LYS A 219 -2.26 13.66 -6.58
C LYS A 219 -1.72 12.30 -7.04
N MET A 220 -2.29 11.19 -6.55
CA MET A 220 -1.94 9.85 -7.03
C MET A 220 -2.20 9.71 -8.53
N SER A 221 -3.34 10.22 -9.01
CA SER A 221 -3.73 10.21 -10.43
C SER A 221 -2.70 10.89 -11.35
N ALA A 222 -2.02 11.92 -10.85
CA ALA A 222 -1.01 12.62 -11.64
C ALA A 222 0.20 11.75 -11.99
N VAL A 223 0.48 10.69 -11.21
CA VAL A 223 1.67 9.84 -11.33
C VAL A 223 1.35 8.35 -11.54
N ALA A 224 0.09 7.95 -11.38
CA ALA A 224 -0.33 6.57 -11.45
C ALA A 224 -0.29 6.01 -12.88
N SER A 225 0.30 4.81 -13.01
CA SER A 225 0.24 4.00 -14.23
C SER A 225 -0.68 2.78 -14.09
N VAL A 226 -1.39 2.67 -12.98
CA VAL A 226 -2.33 1.60 -12.66
C VAL A 226 -3.67 2.22 -12.23
N PRO A 227 -4.78 1.47 -12.30
CA PRO A 227 -6.06 1.98 -11.82
C PRO A 227 -6.00 2.44 -10.36
N LEU A 228 -6.85 3.41 -10.01
CA LEU A 228 -6.98 3.88 -8.63
C LEU A 228 -8.16 3.23 -7.90
N ALA A 229 -7.99 3.06 -6.58
CA ALA A 229 -9.05 2.65 -5.66
C ALA A 229 -9.33 3.72 -4.60
N VAL A 230 -10.60 3.84 -4.16
CA VAL A 230 -10.96 4.69 -3.03
C VAL A 230 -12.05 4.09 -2.14
N LYS A 231 -11.86 4.14 -0.82
CA LYS A 231 -12.84 3.74 0.19
C LYS A 231 -12.87 4.74 1.36
N PRO A 232 -13.51 5.91 1.21
CA PRO A 232 -13.60 6.90 2.27
C PRO A 232 -14.48 6.43 3.44
N ASN A 233 -14.36 7.08 4.60
CA ASN A 233 -15.33 6.93 5.68
C ASN A 233 -16.64 7.67 5.35
N ALA A 234 -17.72 7.39 6.08
CA ALA A 234 -18.96 8.17 6.01
C ALA A 234 -18.85 9.51 6.79
N GLY A 235 -17.80 10.28 6.50
CA GLY A 235 -17.41 11.48 7.22
C GLY A 235 -16.47 11.19 8.39
N LEU A 236 -16.13 12.25 9.14
CA LEU A 236 -15.37 12.11 10.39
C LEU A 236 -16.27 11.56 11.50
N PRO A 237 -15.76 10.64 12.35
CA PRO A 237 -16.53 10.12 13.47
C PRO A 237 -16.70 11.18 14.57
N GLU A 238 -17.92 11.28 15.09
CA GLU A 238 -18.23 12.00 16.33
C GLU A 238 -18.53 11.01 17.45
N ILE A 239 -17.97 11.22 18.64
CA ILE A 239 -18.31 10.40 19.80
C ILE A 239 -19.61 10.92 20.42
N LYS A 240 -20.68 10.14 20.29
CA LYS A 240 -21.98 10.39 20.95
C LYS A 240 -22.29 9.21 21.87
N ASN A 241 -22.44 9.48 23.17
CA ASN A 241 -22.71 8.46 24.19
C ASN A 241 -21.72 7.28 24.17
N GLY A 242 -20.42 7.58 24.00
CA GLY A 242 -19.36 6.56 23.94
C GLY A 242 -19.33 5.72 22.66
N LYS A 243 -20.14 6.07 21.65
CA LYS A 243 -20.16 5.40 20.33
C LYS A 243 -19.73 6.37 19.24
N ALA A 244 -18.95 5.88 18.28
CA ALA A 244 -18.64 6.62 17.07
C ALA A 244 -19.88 6.71 16.17
N VAL A 245 -20.27 7.93 15.80
CA VAL A 245 -21.38 8.23 14.89
C VAL A 245 -20.83 8.95 13.67
N TYR A 246 -21.27 8.51 12.50
CA TYR A 246 -20.88 9.03 11.20
C TYR A 246 -22.09 9.77 10.61
N ASN A 247 -21.92 11.05 10.29
CA ASN A 247 -23.04 11.93 9.92
C ASN A 247 -23.28 12.01 8.41
N GLN A 248 -22.38 11.46 7.57
CA GLN A 248 -22.56 11.53 6.12
C GLN A 248 -23.61 10.50 5.68
N THR A 249 -24.65 10.94 4.99
CA THR A 249 -25.71 10.07 4.46
C THR A 249 -25.25 9.37 3.19
N PRO A 250 -25.92 8.28 2.77
CA PRO A 250 -25.65 7.61 1.50
C PRO A 250 -25.59 8.55 0.29
N GLU A 251 -26.47 9.55 0.20
CA GLU A 251 -26.55 10.49 -0.93
C GLU A 251 -25.37 11.46 -0.93
N MET A 252 -25.02 12.01 0.25
CA MET A 252 -23.85 12.88 0.39
C MET A 252 -22.55 12.13 0.16
N PHE A 253 -22.53 10.83 0.44
CA PHE A 253 -21.37 9.98 0.20
C PHE A 253 -21.23 9.68 -1.30
N SER A 254 -22.32 9.27 -1.96
CA SER A 254 -22.29 8.84 -3.35
C SER A 254 -22.09 9.98 -4.35
N SER A 255 -22.45 11.22 -4.00
CA SER A 255 -22.31 12.39 -4.88
C SER A 255 -20.88 12.65 -5.36
N TYR A 256 -19.87 12.11 -4.68
CA TYR A 256 -18.46 12.24 -5.04
C TYR A 256 -17.96 11.19 -6.04
N ALA A 257 -18.80 10.22 -6.43
CA ALA A 257 -18.39 9.13 -7.32
C ALA A 257 -17.83 9.65 -8.65
N GLN A 258 -18.49 10.66 -9.25
CA GLN A 258 -18.05 11.25 -10.51
C GLN A 258 -16.67 11.93 -10.40
N ASP A 259 -16.41 12.65 -9.30
CA ASP A 259 -15.13 13.33 -9.07
C ASP A 259 -13.98 12.32 -8.95
N PHE A 260 -14.20 11.20 -8.26
CA PHE A 260 -13.21 10.14 -8.16
C PHE A 260 -12.97 9.44 -9.51
N ILE A 261 -14.01 9.16 -10.27
CA ILE A 261 -13.89 8.52 -11.59
C ILE A 261 -13.13 9.42 -12.57
N ALA A 262 -13.36 10.73 -12.50
CA ALA A 262 -12.61 11.73 -13.26
C ALA A 262 -11.11 11.74 -12.90
N CYS A 263 -10.76 11.35 -11.67
CA CYS A 263 -9.38 11.13 -11.23
C CYS A 263 -8.82 9.73 -11.59
N GLY A 264 -9.54 8.91 -12.35
CA GLY A 264 -9.06 7.57 -12.76
C GLY A 264 -9.36 6.46 -11.76
N VAL A 265 -10.23 6.68 -10.76
CA VAL A 265 -10.70 5.61 -9.88
C VAL A 265 -11.52 4.60 -10.68
N ARG A 266 -11.18 3.31 -10.53
CA ARG A 266 -11.91 2.18 -11.13
C ARG A 266 -12.42 1.19 -10.08
N LEU A 267 -12.12 1.43 -8.81
CA LEU A 267 -12.62 0.64 -7.71
C LEU A 267 -13.04 1.56 -6.56
N ILE A 268 -14.33 1.60 -6.26
CA ILE A 268 -14.90 2.53 -5.26
C ILE A 268 -15.71 1.74 -4.24
N GLY A 269 -15.67 2.13 -2.97
CA GLY A 269 -16.56 1.58 -1.94
C GLY A 269 -16.54 2.41 -0.68
N GLY A 270 -16.74 1.76 0.47
CA GLY A 270 -16.79 2.44 1.76
C GLY A 270 -15.83 1.84 2.79
N CYS A 271 -15.39 2.67 3.74
CA CYS A 271 -14.66 2.25 4.94
C CYS A 271 -15.53 2.51 6.18
N CYS A 272 -14.99 3.04 7.27
CA CYS A 272 -15.72 3.20 8.54
C CYS A 272 -16.98 4.08 8.39
N GLY A 273 -18.04 3.69 9.07
CA GLY A 273 -19.36 4.35 9.01
C GLY A 273 -20.23 3.97 7.81
N THR A 274 -19.69 3.29 6.80
CA THR A 274 -20.44 2.92 5.60
C THR A 274 -21.24 1.62 5.78
N THR A 275 -22.46 1.62 5.26
CA THR A 275 -23.46 0.53 5.39
C THR A 275 -23.91 0.05 4.00
N PRO A 276 -24.71 -1.03 3.90
CA PRO A 276 -25.32 -1.46 2.63
C PRO A 276 -26.06 -0.33 1.90
N GLU A 277 -26.68 0.62 2.61
CA GLU A 277 -27.37 1.77 2.03
C GLU A 277 -26.42 2.68 1.25
N HIS A 278 -25.22 2.91 1.77
CA HIS A 278 -24.17 3.68 1.08
C HIS A 278 -23.74 2.99 -0.21
N ILE A 279 -23.60 1.66 -0.18
CA ILE A 279 -23.23 0.87 -1.36
C ILE A 279 -24.35 0.89 -2.41
N ARG A 280 -25.63 0.82 -2.00
CA ARG A 280 -26.78 0.98 -2.93
C ARG A 280 -26.79 2.36 -3.58
N ALA A 281 -26.51 3.41 -2.81
CA ALA A 281 -26.43 4.78 -3.33
C ALA A 281 -25.29 4.95 -4.33
N LEU A 282 -24.09 4.43 -4.01
CA LEU A 282 -22.97 4.37 -4.97
C LEU A 282 -23.36 3.61 -6.24
N LYS A 283 -23.96 2.43 -6.13
CA LYS A 283 -24.38 1.63 -7.29
C LYS A 283 -25.34 2.39 -8.19
N LYS A 284 -26.29 3.11 -7.59
CA LYS A 284 -27.26 3.95 -8.32
C LYS A 284 -26.55 5.08 -9.07
N GLU A 285 -25.61 5.75 -8.42
CA GLU A 285 -24.83 6.84 -9.03
C GLU A 285 -23.98 6.31 -10.20
N LEU A 286 -23.28 5.19 -10.00
CA LEU A 286 -22.44 4.57 -11.01
C LEU A 286 -23.21 4.12 -12.26
N ALA A 287 -24.49 3.76 -12.13
CA ALA A 287 -25.31 3.38 -13.28
C ALA A 287 -25.55 4.54 -14.27
N GLY A 288 -25.40 5.79 -13.81
CA GLY A 288 -25.53 6.99 -14.63
C GLY A 288 -24.20 7.55 -15.17
N ILE A 289 -23.06 6.95 -14.81
CA ILE A 289 -21.74 7.48 -15.14
C ILE A 289 -21.10 6.65 -16.26
N GLU A 290 -20.82 7.30 -17.38
CA GLU A 290 -19.93 6.74 -18.39
C GLU A 290 -18.49 6.89 -17.90
N ALA A 291 -17.87 5.79 -17.49
CA ALA A 291 -16.48 5.80 -17.04
C ALA A 291 -15.56 5.87 -18.27
N PRO A 292 -14.71 6.91 -18.40
CA PRO A 292 -13.76 6.97 -19.51
C PRO A 292 -12.78 5.79 -19.44
N GLU A 293 -12.09 5.49 -20.52
CA GLU A 293 -10.95 4.57 -20.43
C GLU A 293 -9.92 5.12 -19.43
N ALA A 294 -9.33 4.26 -18.62
CA ALA A 294 -8.35 4.71 -17.63
C ALA A 294 -7.13 5.28 -18.37
N ALA A 295 -6.85 6.58 -18.18
CA ALA A 295 -5.69 7.22 -18.75
C ALA A 295 -4.43 6.73 -18.03
N ILE A 296 -3.84 5.65 -18.52
CA ILE A 296 -2.60 5.10 -17.98
C ILE A 296 -1.43 5.96 -18.45
N ARG A 297 -0.82 6.71 -17.52
CA ARG A 297 0.38 7.50 -17.78
C ARG A 297 1.58 6.74 -17.25
N ASN A 298 2.60 6.56 -18.08
CA ASN A 298 3.88 6.02 -17.62
C ASN A 298 4.86 7.16 -17.39
N ILE A 299 5.16 7.45 -16.12
CA ILE A 299 6.11 8.50 -15.73
C ILE A 299 7.39 7.83 -15.24
N PRO A 300 8.56 8.11 -15.84
CA PRO A 300 9.85 7.58 -15.39
C PRO A 300 10.32 8.32 -14.14
N ALA A 301 9.69 8.06 -13.00
CA ALA A 301 10.00 8.71 -11.73
C ALA A 301 10.85 7.82 -10.80
N ILE A 302 11.78 8.45 -10.09
CA ILE A 302 12.46 7.90 -8.91
C ILE A 302 11.91 8.61 -7.66
N ALA A 303 11.94 7.94 -6.52
CA ALA A 303 11.38 8.47 -5.27
C ALA A 303 12.17 8.02 -4.04
N SER A 304 12.29 8.90 -3.06
CA SER A 304 12.53 8.52 -1.65
C SER A 304 11.20 8.25 -0.96
N ALA A 305 11.19 8.09 0.36
CA ALA A 305 9.96 8.04 1.15
C ALA A 305 9.22 9.40 1.21
N TYR A 306 9.86 10.50 0.78
CA TYR A 306 9.44 11.87 1.08
C TYR A 306 9.26 12.77 -0.13
N SER A 307 9.94 12.47 -1.24
CA SER A 307 9.86 13.24 -2.48
C SER A 307 10.11 12.35 -3.70
N TYR A 308 9.83 12.87 -4.89
CA TYR A 308 10.07 12.18 -6.14
C TYR A 308 10.64 13.13 -7.19
N PHE A 309 11.33 12.56 -8.17
CA PHE A 309 11.89 13.26 -9.32
C PHE A 309 11.50 12.54 -10.61
N VAL A 310 11.02 13.27 -11.61
CA VAL A 310 10.67 12.72 -12.93
C VAL A 310 11.89 12.81 -13.83
N CYS A 311 12.48 11.66 -14.14
CA CYS A 311 13.68 11.58 -14.98
C CYS A 311 13.37 12.08 -16.41
N GLY A 312 14.20 13.01 -16.91
CA GLY A 312 14.06 13.57 -18.25
C GLY A 312 13.05 14.72 -18.37
N ALA A 313 12.52 15.24 -17.26
CA ALA A 313 11.60 16.38 -17.27
C ALA A 313 12.30 17.76 -17.36
N ASP A 314 13.54 17.89 -16.87
CA ASP A 314 14.34 19.14 -16.94
C ASP A 314 15.80 18.81 -17.32
N ASP A 315 16.34 19.54 -18.29
CA ASP A 315 17.74 19.45 -18.72
C ASP A 315 18.72 20.08 -17.70
N ARG A 316 18.21 20.80 -16.69
CA ARG A 316 18.99 21.47 -15.63
C ARG A 316 18.95 20.73 -14.29
N CYS A 317 18.74 19.41 -14.33
CA CYS A 317 18.73 18.60 -13.13
C CYS A 317 20.04 18.72 -12.33
N LYS A 318 19.92 19.03 -11.03
CA LYS A 318 21.04 19.09 -10.09
C LYS A 318 21.27 17.73 -9.44
N GLN A 319 22.03 16.90 -10.12
CA GLN A 319 22.57 15.65 -9.59
C GLN A 319 23.84 15.94 -8.77
N LEU A 320 23.88 15.52 -7.50
CA LEU A 320 25.08 15.58 -6.66
C LEU A 320 25.58 14.17 -6.28
N PRO A 321 26.88 13.85 -6.46
CA PRO A 321 27.41 12.53 -6.17
C PRO A 321 27.80 12.35 -4.69
N LEU A 322 27.62 11.13 -4.19
CA LEU A 322 28.19 10.62 -2.95
C LEU A 322 29.08 9.42 -3.27
N TRP A 323 30.39 9.61 -3.11
CA TRP A 323 31.41 8.61 -3.43
C TRP A 323 31.67 7.72 -2.21
N LEU A 324 31.04 6.56 -2.16
CA LEU A 324 31.06 5.69 -0.99
C LEU A 324 32.36 4.85 -0.88
N LYS A 325 33.22 4.86 -1.91
CA LYS A 325 34.54 4.21 -1.87
C LYS A 325 35.54 4.87 -0.91
N LYS A 326 35.37 6.16 -0.59
CA LYS A 326 36.37 6.95 0.15
C LYS A 326 36.18 7.01 1.68
N PRO A 327 35.04 6.53 2.23
CA PRO A 327 34.96 6.09 3.62
C PRO A 327 34.66 4.58 3.74
N ALA A 328 35.36 3.72 2.99
CA ALA A 328 35.11 2.27 3.01
C ALA A 328 35.23 1.67 4.43
N ASP A 329 36.16 2.18 5.23
CA ASP A 329 36.38 1.73 6.61
C ASP A 329 35.19 2.08 7.53
N ALA A 330 34.59 3.27 7.38
CA ALA A 330 33.41 3.69 8.15
C ALA A 330 32.17 2.87 7.78
N LEU A 331 31.95 2.62 6.48
CA LEU A 331 30.87 1.73 6.01
C LEU A 331 31.02 0.30 6.55
N THR A 332 32.25 -0.21 6.56
CA THR A 332 32.55 -1.56 7.07
C THR A 332 32.38 -1.64 8.58
N ALA A 333 32.79 -0.60 9.32
CA ALA A 333 32.50 -0.46 10.75
C ALA A 333 31.00 -0.19 11.03
N GLY A 334 30.23 0.16 9.99
CA GLY A 334 28.84 0.60 10.01
C GLY A 334 28.58 1.82 10.88
N ASP A 335 29.53 2.75 10.84
CA ASP A 335 29.32 4.14 11.20
C ASP A 335 28.85 4.87 9.94
N PHE A 336 27.54 5.15 9.88
CA PHE A 336 26.91 5.78 8.71
C PHE A 336 26.71 7.29 8.88
N ASP A 337 27.01 7.84 10.06
CA ASP A 337 26.64 9.21 10.41
C ASP A 337 27.37 10.23 9.53
N GLU A 338 28.65 10.00 9.23
CA GLU A 338 29.43 10.87 8.33
C GLU A 338 28.83 10.90 6.92
N ILE A 339 28.42 9.74 6.40
CA ILE A 339 27.85 9.63 5.05
C ILE A 339 26.46 10.25 4.99
N ILE A 340 25.63 10.01 6.00
CA ILE A 340 24.29 10.60 6.09
C ILE A 340 24.42 12.13 6.24
N THR A 341 25.36 12.62 7.04
CA THR A 341 25.63 14.06 7.17
C THR A 341 26.03 14.66 5.83
N ALA A 342 26.98 14.05 5.12
CA ALA A 342 27.36 14.49 3.78
C ALA A 342 26.16 14.47 2.81
N ALA A 343 25.27 13.48 2.90
CA ALA A 343 24.06 13.42 2.08
C ALA A 343 23.07 14.57 2.38
N LEU A 344 22.89 14.89 3.66
CA LEU A 344 22.05 16.01 4.10
C LEU A 344 22.62 17.37 3.65
N GLU A 345 23.95 17.52 3.62
CA GLU A 345 24.59 18.71 3.04
C GLU A 345 24.28 18.85 1.55
N ARG A 346 24.35 17.74 0.79
CA ARG A 346 23.97 17.75 -0.65
C ARG A 346 22.50 18.06 -0.86
N GLU A 347 21.63 17.54 0.00
CA GLU A 347 20.20 17.90 -0.02
C GLU A 347 20.02 19.41 0.25
N ALA A 348 20.73 19.97 1.24
CA ALA A 348 20.67 21.40 1.55
C ALA A 348 21.24 22.29 0.44
N GLU A 349 22.18 21.79 -0.36
CA GLU A 349 22.63 22.43 -1.59
C GLU A 349 21.54 22.46 -2.69
N GLY A 350 20.43 21.74 -2.53
CA GLY A 350 19.31 21.69 -3.47
C GLY A 350 19.46 20.61 -4.54
N ALA A 351 20.04 19.44 -4.20
CA ALA A 351 20.05 18.29 -5.09
C ALA A 351 18.63 17.84 -5.45
N ASP A 352 18.37 17.59 -6.73
CA ASP A 352 17.12 16.95 -7.16
C ASP A 352 17.12 15.45 -6.83
N TYR A 353 18.30 14.82 -6.92
CA TYR A 353 18.57 13.47 -6.46
C TYR A 353 20.07 13.28 -6.21
N LEU A 354 20.41 12.23 -5.46
CA LEU A 354 21.80 11.87 -5.16
C LEU A 354 22.25 10.66 -5.97
N LEU A 355 23.46 10.71 -6.52
CA LEU A 355 24.12 9.53 -7.10
C LEU A 355 24.94 8.84 -5.99
N LEU A 356 24.49 7.66 -5.56
CA LEU A 356 25.23 6.79 -4.65
C LEU A 356 26.13 5.85 -5.47
N ASP A 357 27.42 6.16 -5.53
CA ASP A 357 28.42 5.31 -6.19
C ASP A 357 29.13 4.43 -5.16
N PHE A 358 28.69 3.17 -5.08
CA PHE A 358 29.31 2.12 -4.27
C PHE A 358 30.56 1.54 -4.95
N GLY A 359 30.71 1.75 -6.27
CA GLY A 359 31.51 0.94 -7.18
C GLY A 359 31.63 -0.52 -6.77
N ASP A 360 32.83 -0.97 -6.39
CA ASP A 360 33.13 -2.39 -6.16
C ASP A 360 33.00 -2.82 -4.68
N LEU A 361 32.47 -1.97 -3.81
CA LEU A 361 32.16 -2.35 -2.43
C LEU A 361 31.18 -3.52 -2.43
N CYS A 362 31.46 -4.53 -1.59
CA CYS A 362 30.62 -5.72 -1.45
C CYS A 362 30.44 -6.19 0.00
N ASP A 363 31.29 -5.76 0.92
CA ASP A 363 31.32 -6.28 2.29
C ASP A 363 31.05 -5.17 3.33
N PHE A 364 29.76 -4.88 3.55
CA PHE A 364 29.31 -3.97 4.62
C PHE A 364 27.83 -4.23 4.97
N ARG A 365 27.34 -3.58 6.03
CA ARG A 365 25.95 -3.70 6.51
C ARG A 365 24.96 -2.92 5.62
N VAL A 366 24.79 -3.37 4.36
CA VAL A 366 23.97 -2.69 3.31
C VAL A 366 22.54 -2.43 3.77
N SER A 367 21.92 -3.41 4.43
CA SER A 367 20.53 -3.33 4.89
C SER A 367 20.33 -2.21 5.91
N GLU A 368 21.24 -2.12 6.89
CA GLU A 368 21.21 -1.08 7.92
C GLU A 368 21.51 0.28 7.31
N PHE A 369 22.50 0.36 6.41
CA PHE A 369 22.80 1.59 5.69
C PHE A 369 21.59 2.10 4.90
N ALA A 370 20.97 1.25 4.09
CA ALA A 370 19.84 1.65 3.24
C ALA A 370 18.63 2.11 4.06
N SER A 371 18.33 1.43 5.17
CA SER A 371 17.26 1.83 6.10
C SER A 371 17.56 3.18 6.77
N SER A 372 18.73 3.34 7.38
CA SER A 372 19.12 4.58 8.08
C SER A 372 19.26 5.75 7.12
N PHE A 373 19.86 5.53 5.96
CA PHE A 373 19.98 6.54 4.90
C PHE A 373 18.60 6.96 4.40
N GLY A 374 17.73 5.99 4.08
CA GLY A 374 16.41 6.25 3.53
C GLY A 374 15.44 6.92 4.51
N PHE A 375 15.65 6.72 5.82
CA PHE A 375 14.93 7.42 6.88
C PHE A 375 15.35 8.90 6.97
N SER A 376 16.64 9.17 6.83
CA SER A 376 17.20 10.52 7.03
C SER A 376 17.13 11.40 5.78
N VAL A 377 17.42 10.84 4.61
CA VAL A 377 17.59 11.58 3.35
C VAL A 377 16.28 11.66 2.58
N LYS A 378 15.86 12.88 2.24
CA LYS A 378 14.53 13.15 1.66
C LYS A 378 14.54 13.23 0.15
N VAL A 379 15.69 13.43 -0.47
CA VAL A 379 15.83 13.41 -1.93
C VAL A 379 15.93 11.97 -2.47
N PRO A 380 15.40 11.69 -3.68
CA PRO A 380 15.55 10.38 -4.32
C PRO A 380 17.02 10.04 -4.60
N VAL A 381 17.29 8.77 -4.88
CA VAL A 381 18.65 8.30 -5.20
C VAL A 381 18.72 7.55 -6.52
N VAL A 382 19.90 7.65 -7.13
CA VAL A 382 20.36 6.78 -8.21
C VAL A 382 21.54 5.98 -7.68
N VAL A 383 21.50 4.67 -7.85
CA VAL A 383 22.52 3.73 -7.37
C VAL A 383 23.42 3.31 -8.53
N LYS A 384 24.73 3.34 -8.30
CA LYS A 384 25.75 2.75 -9.16
C LYS A 384 26.60 1.79 -8.35
N THR A 385 26.63 0.53 -8.76
CA THR A 385 27.42 -0.52 -8.10
C THR A 385 27.84 -1.58 -9.12
N GLY A 386 29.00 -2.19 -8.88
CA GLY A 386 29.48 -3.39 -9.55
C GLY A 386 28.95 -4.69 -8.93
N SER A 387 28.35 -4.65 -7.74
CA SER A 387 27.90 -5.83 -7.00
C SER A 387 26.38 -6.03 -7.10
N PRO A 388 25.89 -7.13 -7.71
CA PRO A 388 24.47 -7.48 -7.70
C PRO A 388 23.89 -7.70 -6.30
N ASP A 389 24.70 -8.19 -5.35
CA ASP A 389 24.27 -8.42 -3.96
C ASP A 389 24.01 -7.10 -3.22
N VAL A 390 24.92 -6.13 -3.37
CA VAL A 390 24.72 -4.77 -2.81
C VAL A 390 23.49 -4.13 -3.42
N LEU A 391 23.31 -4.26 -4.74
CA LEU A 391 22.13 -3.74 -5.41
C LEU A 391 20.84 -4.35 -4.87
N ALA A 392 20.77 -5.68 -4.77
CA ALA A 392 19.57 -6.37 -4.29
C ALA A 392 19.24 -5.98 -2.84
N LYS A 393 20.24 -6.00 -1.94
CA LYS A 393 20.06 -5.59 -0.54
C LYS A 393 19.63 -4.13 -0.44
N PHE A 394 20.32 -3.22 -1.12
CA PHE A 394 19.96 -1.80 -1.08
C PHE A 394 18.52 -1.56 -1.53
N LEU A 395 18.12 -2.15 -2.66
CA LEU A 395 16.77 -1.96 -3.20
C LEU A 395 15.67 -2.59 -2.32
N ARG A 396 15.96 -3.68 -1.61
CA ARG A 396 15.02 -4.27 -0.65
C ARG A 396 14.71 -3.29 0.50
N TYR A 397 15.73 -2.71 1.11
CA TYR A 397 15.57 -1.89 2.31
C TYR A 397 15.35 -0.39 2.06
N TYR A 398 15.74 0.14 0.90
CA TYR A 398 15.53 1.55 0.57
C TYR A 398 14.04 1.88 0.46
N PRO A 399 13.48 2.79 1.29
CA PRO A 399 12.04 3.05 1.41
C PRO A 399 11.49 3.94 0.27
N GLY A 400 11.82 3.60 -0.97
CA GLY A 400 11.47 4.37 -2.15
C GLY A 400 11.62 3.59 -3.44
N ARG A 401 11.74 4.32 -4.55
CA ARG A 401 12.00 3.81 -5.90
C ARG A 401 13.32 4.39 -6.40
N ALA A 402 14.41 3.64 -6.25
CA ALA A 402 15.72 4.10 -6.70
C ALA A 402 15.85 4.05 -8.24
N GLY A 403 16.67 4.94 -8.79
CA GLY A 403 17.25 4.77 -10.12
C GLY A 403 18.48 3.85 -10.05
N VAL A 404 18.80 3.16 -11.14
CA VAL A 404 19.99 2.30 -11.23
C VAL A 404 20.73 2.58 -12.52
N VAL A 405 22.01 2.93 -12.40
CA VAL A 405 22.92 3.03 -13.54
C VAL A 405 23.70 1.71 -13.63
N PRO A 406 23.55 0.95 -14.72
CA PRO A 406 24.28 -0.30 -14.89
C PRO A 406 25.78 -0.06 -15.03
N THR A 407 26.55 -1.02 -14.57
CA THR A 407 27.98 -1.17 -14.81
C THR A 407 28.20 -2.48 -15.57
N GLY A 408 29.41 -2.72 -16.10
CA GLY A 408 29.69 -3.91 -16.92
C GLY A 408 29.30 -5.27 -16.29
N GLN A 409 29.25 -5.36 -14.95
CA GLN A 409 28.83 -6.56 -14.22
C GLN A 409 27.34 -6.59 -13.84
N THR A 410 26.63 -5.44 -13.85
CA THR A 410 25.20 -5.35 -13.51
C THR A 410 24.28 -5.22 -14.74
N ALA A 411 24.82 -5.42 -15.94
CA ALA A 411 24.04 -5.52 -17.18
C ALA A 411 22.93 -6.61 -17.11
N GLY A 412 23.14 -7.66 -16.29
CA GLY A 412 22.15 -8.70 -16.00
C GLY A 412 21.16 -8.38 -14.85
N SER A 413 21.35 -7.27 -14.13
CA SER A 413 20.57 -6.93 -12.94
C SER A 413 19.17 -6.37 -13.21
N ARG A 414 18.71 -6.38 -14.47
CA ARG A 414 17.36 -5.92 -14.83
C ARG A 414 16.28 -6.68 -14.06
N ALA A 415 16.48 -7.98 -13.81
CA ALA A 415 15.58 -8.79 -12.99
C ALA A 415 15.51 -8.29 -11.54
N ILE A 416 16.65 -7.92 -10.93
CA ILE A 416 16.71 -7.34 -9.58
C ILE A 416 15.96 -6.01 -9.55
N CYS A 417 16.20 -5.14 -10.55
CA CYS A 417 15.50 -3.86 -10.64
C CYS A 417 13.99 -4.04 -10.82
N MET A 418 13.55 -4.97 -11.68
CA MET A 418 12.13 -5.28 -11.87
C MET A 418 11.50 -5.81 -10.58
N HIS A 419 12.19 -6.70 -9.87
CA HIS A 419 11.70 -7.30 -8.63
C HIS A 419 11.45 -6.26 -7.53
N TYR A 420 12.38 -5.31 -7.35
CA TYR A 420 12.28 -4.26 -6.33
C TYR A 420 11.77 -2.90 -6.88
N GLY A 421 11.23 -2.88 -8.10
CA GLY A 421 10.62 -1.69 -8.71
C GLY A 421 11.56 -0.56 -9.10
N ALA A 422 12.88 -0.78 -9.11
CA ALA A 422 13.87 0.23 -9.44
C ALA A 422 13.82 0.66 -10.93
N LEU A 423 14.07 1.93 -11.20
CA LEU A 423 14.10 2.48 -12.55
C LEU A 423 15.50 2.32 -13.17
N PHE A 424 15.58 1.60 -14.29
CA PHE A 424 16.83 1.45 -15.02
C PHE A 424 17.13 2.70 -15.85
N LEU A 425 18.28 3.35 -15.60
CA LEU A 425 18.70 4.58 -16.26
C LEU A 425 19.91 4.30 -17.17
N PRO A 426 19.97 4.90 -18.38
CA PRO A 426 21.15 4.77 -19.23
C PRO A 426 22.36 5.46 -18.57
N GLU A 427 23.57 4.96 -18.83
CA GLU A 427 24.79 5.74 -18.60
C GLU A 427 24.72 7.01 -19.46
N ARG A 428 24.84 8.18 -18.83
CA ARG A 428 24.91 9.48 -19.51
C ARG A 428 26.35 9.92 -19.68
#